data_AF-A0A1Q3TNJ2-F1
#
_entry.id   AF-A0A1Q3TNJ2-F1
#
_cell.length_a   1.000
_cell.length_b   1.000
_cell.length_c   1.000
_cell.angle_alpha   90.00
_cell.angle_beta   90.00
_cell.angle_gamma   90.00
#
_symmetry.space_group_name_H-M   'P 1'
#
loop_
_entity.id
_entity.type
_entity.pdbx_description
1 polymer ?
#
loop_
_entity_poly.entity_id
_entity_poly.type
_entity_poly.pdbx_seq_one_letter_code
_entity_poly.pdbx_strand_id
1 'polypeptide(L)'
;MKMKFVLVIFVTLITGCVFGQDTKTFVKKIACSENAPFTGYRLSITYNEQDNAQKELGFLDEIQLTDNSKLKLIGQLLSFTKDKSLSCRKVTSYVFGSEGCRGFPDTVKRYSITIEALFLINKLCWPKSMEAYSCSPVLYDTLEKRVINNDPKAISCFVKEYKKWYKECKKLGRISKEFPFNTGRYVWFGGRKYVKPEDNPALFN
;
A
#
# COMPACT_ATOMS: atom_id res chain seq x y z
N MET A 1 -26.67 61.50 44.21
CA MET A 1 -25.68 61.18 43.16
C MET A 1 -25.44 59.68 43.17
N LYS A 2 -25.95 58.92 42.19
CA LYS A 2 -25.82 57.45 42.14
C LYS A 2 -24.56 57.07 41.36
N MET A 3 -23.55 56.56 42.07
CA MET A 3 -22.34 55.98 41.48
C MET A 3 -22.63 54.51 41.11
N LYS A 4 -22.57 54.18 39.81
CA LYS A 4 -22.62 52.79 39.34
C LYS A 4 -21.19 52.27 39.23
N PHE A 5 -20.83 51.33 40.09
CA PHE A 5 -19.66 50.47 39.90
C PHE A 5 -19.97 49.46 38.78
N VAL A 6 -19.19 49.48 37.72
CA VAL A 6 -19.20 48.44 36.69
C VAL A 6 -17.98 47.56 36.94
N LEU A 7 -18.22 46.35 37.45
CA LEU A 7 -17.22 45.31 37.61
C LEU A 7 -17.13 44.55 36.27
N VAL A 8 -16.06 44.76 35.51
CA VAL A 8 -15.78 43.99 34.28
C VAL A 8 -14.91 42.79 34.67
N ILE A 9 -15.52 41.62 34.82
CA ILE A 9 -14.81 40.34 34.97
C ILE A 9 -14.38 39.90 33.57
N PHE A 10 -13.08 40.05 33.27
CA PHE A 10 -12.46 39.49 32.07
C PHE A 10 -12.17 38.00 32.31
N VAL A 11 -13.10 37.13 31.89
CA VAL A 11 -12.86 35.68 31.86
C VAL A 11 -12.12 35.37 30.57
N THR A 12 -10.79 35.38 30.61
CA THR A 12 -9.99 34.79 29.52
C THR A 12 -10.09 33.28 29.60
N LEU A 13 -11.03 32.72 28.83
CA LEU A 13 -11.04 31.32 28.43
C LEU A 13 -9.77 31.06 27.63
N ILE A 14 -8.72 30.60 28.31
CA ILE A 14 -7.59 29.94 27.67
C ILE A 14 -8.14 28.58 27.19
N THR A 15 -8.68 28.56 25.98
CA THR A 15 -8.82 27.33 25.21
C THR A 15 -7.42 26.79 25.01
N GLY A 16 -7.04 25.85 25.87
CA GLY A 16 -5.91 24.98 25.59
C GLY A 16 -6.19 24.29 24.28
N CYS A 17 -5.53 24.73 23.21
CA CYS A 17 -5.34 23.92 22.02
C CYS A 17 -4.53 22.71 22.46
N VAL A 18 -5.23 21.67 22.94
CA VAL A 18 -4.68 20.32 23.01
C VAL A 18 -4.40 19.95 21.56
N PHE A 19 -3.18 20.20 21.11
CA PHE A 19 -2.63 19.55 19.92
C PHE A 19 -2.54 18.06 20.25
N GLY A 20 -3.66 17.35 20.10
CA GLY A 20 -3.65 15.89 20.08
C GLY A 20 -2.67 15.49 18.98
N GLN A 21 -1.60 14.80 19.35
CA GLN A 21 -0.68 14.16 18.41
C GLN A 21 -1.45 13.09 17.64
N ASP A 22 -2.13 13.51 16.58
CA ASP A 22 -2.96 12.66 15.74
C ASP A 22 -2.10 11.97 14.67
N THR A 23 -0.97 11.38 15.06
CA THR A 23 -0.17 10.55 14.14
C THR A 23 -0.72 9.13 14.10
N LYS A 24 -1.92 8.96 13.53
CA LYS A 24 -2.71 7.72 13.64
C LYS A 24 -2.44 6.65 12.58
N THR A 25 -1.82 6.96 11.44
CA THR A 25 -1.41 6.00 10.38
C THR A 25 -0.95 6.81 9.17
N PHE A 26 0.26 6.58 8.66
CA PHE A 26 0.74 7.32 7.49
C PHE A 26 1.67 6.53 6.57
N VAL A 27 1.78 7.02 5.34
CA VAL A 27 2.72 6.53 4.32
C VAL A 27 3.68 7.65 3.99
N LYS A 28 4.99 7.39 4.09
CA LYS A 28 6.04 8.34 3.74
C LYS A 28 6.94 7.76 2.66
N LYS A 29 7.32 8.61 1.72
CA LYS A 29 8.45 8.35 0.82
C LYS A 29 9.73 8.79 1.52
N ILE A 30 10.70 7.90 1.58
CA ILE A 30 11.99 8.15 2.22
C ILE A 30 13.13 7.77 1.29
N ALA A 31 14.21 8.55 1.32
CA ALA A 31 15.44 8.20 0.63
C ALA A 31 16.06 6.97 1.32
N CYS A 32 16.61 6.06 0.53
CA CYS A 32 17.29 4.89 1.09
C CYS A 32 18.73 5.21 1.50
N SER A 33 19.27 4.42 2.41
CA SER A 33 20.67 4.53 2.83
C SER A 33 21.63 4.16 1.70
N GLU A 34 22.90 4.55 1.86
CA GLU A 34 23.98 4.25 0.91
C GLU A 34 24.22 2.74 0.72
N ASN A 35 23.84 1.92 1.72
CA ASN A 35 23.95 0.46 1.66
C ASN A 35 22.82 -0.23 0.87
N ALA A 36 21.87 0.53 0.33
CA ALA A 36 20.78 -0.05 -0.45
C ALA A 36 21.28 -0.60 -1.81
N PRO A 37 20.62 -1.63 -2.38
CA PRO A 37 21.01 -2.19 -3.67
C PRO A 37 21.06 -1.19 -4.82
N PHE A 38 20.23 -0.15 -4.75
CA PHE A 38 20.20 0.95 -5.71
C PHE A 38 20.00 2.27 -4.97
N THR A 39 20.47 3.36 -5.57
CA THR A 39 20.04 4.70 -5.17
C THR A 39 18.56 4.91 -5.53
N GLY A 40 17.83 5.60 -4.65
CA GLY A 40 16.41 5.87 -4.86
C GLY A 40 15.65 6.01 -3.55
N TYR A 41 14.36 5.66 -3.61
CA TYR A 41 13.43 5.83 -2.51
C TYR A 41 12.77 4.52 -2.12
N ARG A 42 12.07 4.51 -0.99
CA ARG A 42 11.11 3.47 -0.61
C ARG A 42 9.89 4.10 0.03
N LEU A 43 8.77 3.39 0.00
CA LEU A 43 7.59 3.77 0.78
C LEU A 43 7.65 3.06 2.14
N SER A 44 7.55 3.84 3.20
CA SER A 44 7.42 3.38 4.58
C SER A 44 5.98 3.56 5.02
N ILE A 45 5.36 2.48 5.50
CA ILE A 45 4.02 2.50 6.07
C ILE A 45 4.17 2.41 7.57
N THR A 46 3.59 3.37 8.28
CA THR A 46 3.58 3.40 9.72
C THR A 46 2.15 3.35 10.23
N TYR A 47 1.86 2.45 11.16
CA TYR A 47 0.52 2.21 11.67
C TYR A 47 0.51 1.91 13.16
N ASN A 48 -0.64 2.10 13.80
CA ASN A 48 -0.85 1.70 15.19
C ASN A 48 -1.59 0.36 15.21
N GLU A 49 -1.05 -0.60 15.93
CA GLU A 49 -1.77 -1.83 16.24
C GLU A 49 -2.78 -1.63 17.38
N GLN A 50 -3.52 -2.69 17.72
CA GLN A 50 -4.57 -2.66 18.73
C GLN A 50 -4.05 -2.24 20.12
N ASP A 51 -2.75 -2.39 20.36
CA ASP A 51 -2.02 -1.95 21.57
C ASP A 51 -1.53 -0.49 21.51
N ASN A 52 -1.88 0.25 20.46
CA ASN A 52 -1.36 1.59 20.14
C ASN A 52 0.16 1.66 19.90
N ALA A 53 0.85 0.52 19.75
CA ALA A 53 2.25 0.53 19.36
C ALA A 53 2.38 0.93 17.89
N GLN A 54 3.26 1.90 17.63
CA GLN A 54 3.57 2.34 16.27
C GLN A 54 4.54 1.34 15.63
N LYS A 55 4.14 0.73 14.51
CA LYS A 55 4.94 -0.23 13.76
C LYS A 55 5.19 0.25 12.33
N GLU A 56 6.38 -0.02 11.82
CA GLU A 56 6.67 0.09 10.38
C GLU A 56 6.36 -1.24 9.71
N LEU A 57 5.71 -1.21 8.55
CA LEU A 57 5.42 -2.43 7.81
C LEU A 57 6.73 -3.09 7.34
N GLY A 58 7.08 -4.19 8.00
CA GLY A 58 8.23 -5.03 7.71
C GLY A 58 7.97 -6.04 6.60
N PHE A 59 8.90 -6.98 6.42
CA PHE A 59 8.85 -7.97 5.35
C PHE A 59 7.84 -9.10 5.62
N LEU A 60 7.56 -9.44 6.89
CA LEU A 60 6.88 -10.67 7.31
C LEU A 60 5.66 -10.46 8.21
N ASP A 61 5.16 -9.23 8.35
CA ASP A 61 4.17 -8.94 9.38
C ASP A 61 2.76 -9.39 8.96
N GLU A 62 2.12 -10.21 9.80
CA GLU A 62 0.66 -10.37 9.77
C GLU A 62 0.01 -9.05 10.21
N ILE A 63 -0.40 -8.25 9.24
CA ILE A 63 -1.00 -6.93 9.54
C ILE A 63 -2.44 -7.10 10.02
N GLN A 64 -2.65 -7.01 11.33
CA GLN A 64 -3.98 -7.02 11.94
C GLN A 64 -4.59 -5.61 12.04
N LEU A 65 -4.80 -4.98 10.88
CA LEU A 65 -5.49 -3.70 10.77
C LEU A 65 -6.98 -3.85 10.44
N THR A 66 -7.81 -2.99 11.02
CA THR A 66 -9.21 -2.85 10.61
C THR A 66 -9.31 -2.37 9.17
N ASP A 67 -10.41 -2.70 8.50
CA ASP A 67 -10.64 -2.24 7.12
C ASP A 67 -10.62 -0.72 6.98
N ASN A 68 -11.10 0.03 7.99
CA ASN A 68 -11.02 1.48 8.00
C ASN A 68 -9.57 1.98 7.97
N SER A 69 -8.70 1.41 8.81
CA SER A 69 -7.27 1.74 8.82
C SER A 69 -6.59 1.38 7.50
N LYS A 70 -6.91 0.21 6.93
CA LYS A 70 -6.40 -0.20 5.61
C LYS A 70 -6.85 0.78 4.51
N LEU A 71 -8.13 1.16 4.48
CA LEU A 71 -8.66 2.11 3.50
C LEU A 71 -7.99 3.49 3.56
N LYS A 72 -7.61 3.96 4.77
CA LYS A 72 -6.84 5.20 4.92
C LYS A 72 -5.44 5.07 4.31
N LEU A 73 -4.72 4.00 4.64
CA LEU A 73 -3.38 3.74 4.11
C LEU A 73 -3.38 3.54 2.58
N ILE A 74 -4.36 2.81 2.04
CA ILE A 74 -4.52 2.64 0.58
C ILE A 74 -4.73 3.99 -0.10
N GLY A 75 -5.56 4.87 0.47
CA GLY A 75 -5.76 6.21 -0.06
C GLY A 75 -4.45 7.01 -0.14
N GLN A 76 -3.60 6.90 0.88
CA GLN A 76 -2.28 7.51 0.90
C GLN A 76 -1.33 6.87 -0.13
N LEU A 77 -1.29 5.53 -0.23
CA LEU A 77 -0.50 4.82 -1.25
C LEU A 77 -0.90 5.24 -2.67
N LEU A 78 -2.20 5.37 -2.94
CA LEU A 78 -2.70 5.77 -4.25
C LEU A 78 -2.28 7.21 -4.64
N SER A 79 -1.92 8.06 -3.68
CA SER A 79 -1.37 9.39 -3.97
C SER A 79 0.00 9.33 -4.68
N PHE A 80 0.75 8.24 -4.50
CA PHE A 80 2.05 8.00 -5.14
C PHE A 80 1.95 7.39 -6.55
N THR A 81 0.75 7.16 -7.09
CA THR A 81 0.55 6.52 -8.41
C THR A 81 1.00 7.33 -9.62
N LYS A 82 1.46 8.57 -9.40
CA LYS A 82 2.09 9.42 -10.41
C LYS A 82 3.61 9.57 -10.19
N ASP A 83 4.14 9.01 -9.10
CA ASP A 83 5.56 9.12 -8.76
C ASP A 83 6.39 8.12 -9.57
N LYS A 84 7.21 8.67 -10.47
CA LYS A 84 8.08 7.91 -11.38
C LYS A 84 9.48 7.68 -10.82
N SER A 85 9.80 8.22 -9.64
CA SER A 85 11.09 7.96 -9.01
C SER A 85 11.27 6.46 -8.76
N LEU A 86 12.52 6.02 -8.73
CA LEU A 86 12.86 4.61 -8.66
C LEU A 86 13.00 4.15 -7.22
N SER A 87 12.52 2.92 -6.99
CA SER A 87 12.73 2.23 -5.74
C SER A 87 14.20 1.83 -5.59
N CYS A 88 14.70 1.92 -4.38
CA CYS A 88 16.03 1.44 -4.02
C CYS A 88 16.10 -0.10 -3.87
N ARG A 89 14.94 -0.77 -3.85
CA ARG A 89 14.82 -2.21 -3.62
C ARG A 89 14.88 -2.99 -4.95
N LYS A 90 15.39 -4.21 -4.89
CA LYS A 90 15.35 -5.14 -6.03
C LYS A 90 13.92 -5.65 -6.22
N VAL A 91 13.54 -5.99 -7.44
CA VAL A 91 12.27 -6.72 -7.67
C VAL A 91 12.25 -8.05 -6.90
N THR A 92 13.43 -8.62 -6.63
CA THR A 92 13.58 -9.84 -5.87
C THR A 92 13.59 -9.66 -4.35
N SER A 93 13.44 -8.43 -3.84
CA SER A 93 13.44 -8.17 -2.38
C SER A 93 12.21 -8.74 -1.65
N TYR A 94 11.20 -9.23 -2.37
CA TYR A 94 9.98 -9.78 -1.78
C TYR A 94 9.66 -11.21 -2.25
N VAL A 95 10.65 -11.93 -2.80
CA VAL A 95 10.40 -13.28 -3.33
C VAL A 95 10.16 -14.24 -2.18
N PHE A 96 8.95 -14.76 -2.12
CA PHE A 96 8.59 -15.88 -1.29
C PHE A 96 8.69 -17.17 -2.12
N GLY A 97 9.19 -18.25 -1.53
CA GLY A 97 9.68 -19.46 -2.22
C GLY A 97 8.63 -20.35 -2.90
N SER A 98 7.43 -19.86 -3.20
CA SER A 98 6.38 -20.66 -3.82
C SER A 98 6.67 -20.93 -5.31
N GLU A 99 6.15 -22.04 -5.85
CA GLU A 99 6.34 -22.44 -7.24
C GLU A 99 5.82 -21.41 -8.26
N GLY A 100 4.84 -20.58 -7.88
CA GLY A 100 4.29 -19.51 -8.73
C GLY A 100 5.23 -18.31 -8.90
N CYS A 101 6.22 -18.18 -8.03
CA CYS A 101 7.16 -17.06 -8.00
C CYS A 101 8.49 -17.38 -8.72
N ARG A 102 8.58 -18.48 -9.48
CA ARG A 102 9.81 -18.89 -10.18
C ARG A 102 9.94 -18.18 -11.55
N GLY A 103 11.18 -17.92 -11.98
CA GLY A 103 11.48 -17.45 -13.33
C GLY A 103 11.37 -15.93 -13.55
N PHE A 104 11.91 -15.12 -12.62
CA PHE A 104 11.91 -13.67 -12.76
C PHE A 104 12.53 -13.21 -14.08
N PRO A 105 11.92 -12.24 -14.78
CA PRO A 105 12.51 -11.68 -15.98
C PRO A 105 13.79 -10.92 -15.63
N ASP A 106 14.94 -11.34 -16.17
CA ASP A 106 16.24 -10.67 -15.98
C ASP A 106 16.27 -9.22 -16.48
N THR A 107 15.28 -8.86 -17.30
CA THR A 107 15.13 -7.54 -17.92
C THR A 107 14.73 -6.45 -16.94
N VAL A 108 14.26 -6.79 -15.72
CA VAL A 108 13.84 -5.81 -14.72
C VAL A 108 14.46 -6.09 -13.37
N LYS A 109 15.33 -5.17 -12.91
CA LYS A 109 16.06 -5.30 -11.64
C LYS A 109 15.47 -4.46 -10.51
N ARG A 110 14.80 -3.35 -10.84
CA ARG A 110 14.14 -2.40 -9.92
C ARG A 110 12.84 -1.88 -10.53
N TYR A 111 12.06 -1.15 -9.74
CA TYR A 111 10.72 -0.70 -10.08
C TYR A 111 10.49 0.74 -9.62
N SER A 112 9.43 1.39 -10.08
CA SER A 112 9.09 2.75 -9.67
C SER A 112 8.32 2.78 -8.35
N ILE A 113 8.30 3.94 -7.68
CA ILE A 113 7.47 4.19 -6.49
C ILE A 113 5.98 4.00 -6.79
N THR A 114 5.53 4.28 -8.02
CA THR A 114 4.18 3.91 -8.47
C THR A 114 3.91 2.42 -8.32
N ILE A 115 4.82 1.55 -8.81
CA ILE A 115 4.66 0.10 -8.70
C ILE A 115 4.79 -0.36 -7.24
N GLU A 116 5.70 0.25 -6.46
CA GLU A 116 5.84 -0.02 -5.02
C GLU A 116 4.53 0.23 -4.28
N ALA A 117 3.85 1.34 -4.57
CA ALA A 117 2.58 1.68 -3.95
C ALA A 117 1.50 0.62 -4.23
N LEU A 118 1.37 0.19 -5.49
CA LEU A 118 0.40 -0.85 -5.86
C LEU A 118 0.72 -2.20 -5.20
N PHE A 119 2.00 -2.55 -5.14
CA PHE A 119 2.46 -3.78 -4.50
C PHE A 119 2.18 -3.78 -2.98
N LEU A 120 2.42 -2.65 -2.31
CA LEU A 120 2.14 -2.49 -0.88
C LEU A 120 0.63 -2.53 -0.58
N ILE A 121 -0.23 -2.09 -1.50
CA ILE A 121 -1.69 -2.27 -1.36
C ILE A 121 -2.02 -3.76 -1.29
N ASN A 122 -1.45 -4.58 -2.16
CA ASN A 122 -1.70 -6.02 -2.14
C ASN A 122 -1.26 -6.64 -0.81
N LYS A 123 -0.04 -6.30 -0.37
CA LYS A 123 0.51 -6.79 0.89
C LYS A 123 -0.33 -6.40 2.10
N LEU A 124 -0.87 -5.19 2.09
CA LEU A 124 -1.75 -4.68 3.14
C LEU A 124 -3.09 -5.43 3.23
N CYS A 125 -3.63 -5.83 2.08
CA CYS A 125 -4.96 -6.42 1.98
C CYS A 125 -4.95 -7.95 2.05
N TRP A 126 -3.92 -8.60 1.49
CA TRP A 126 -3.83 -10.06 1.37
C TRP A 126 -2.43 -10.58 1.72
N PRO A 127 -1.90 -10.34 2.94
CA PRO A 127 -0.53 -10.68 3.30
C PRO A 127 -0.23 -12.17 3.12
N LYS A 128 -1.16 -13.06 3.49
CA LYS A 128 -1.01 -14.53 3.39
C LYS A 128 -1.00 -15.07 1.96
N SER A 129 -1.60 -14.33 1.02
CA SER A 129 -1.75 -14.79 -0.37
C SER A 129 -0.80 -14.07 -1.34
N MET A 130 0.16 -13.30 -0.82
CA MET A 130 1.15 -12.59 -1.65
C MET A 130 1.94 -13.55 -2.53
N GLU A 131 2.31 -14.72 -2.01
CA GLU A 131 3.04 -15.74 -2.76
C GLU A 131 2.22 -16.37 -3.90
N ALA A 132 0.90 -16.25 -3.86
CA ALA A 132 0.01 -16.77 -4.89
C ALA A 132 -0.33 -15.70 -5.94
N TYR A 133 -0.51 -14.45 -5.53
CA TYR A 133 -1.13 -13.42 -6.37
C TYR A 133 -0.19 -12.30 -6.79
N SER A 134 0.84 -11.97 -6.03
CA SER A 134 1.78 -10.90 -6.38
C SER A 134 3.11 -11.10 -5.68
N CYS A 135 3.89 -12.08 -6.12
CA CYS A 135 5.17 -12.46 -5.51
C CYS A 135 6.24 -11.35 -5.57
N SER A 136 6.13 -10.45 -6.53
CA SER A 136 7.13 -9.42 -6.77
C SER A 136 6.49 -8.18 -7.41
N PRO A 137 7.13 -7.00 -7.29
CA PRO A 137 6.69 -5.77 -7.92
C PRO A 137 7.02 -5.76 -9.43
N VAL A 138 6.55 -6.78 -10.15
CA VAL A 138 6.71 -6.94 -11.60
C VAL A 138 5.34 -7.09 -12.24
N LEU A 139 5.07 -6.28 -13.25
CA LEU A 139 3.83 -6.25 -14.00
C LEU A 139 4.04 -6.87 -15.38
N TYR A 140 3.03 -7.59 -15.86
CA TYR A 140 3.07 -8.34 -17.10
C TYR A 140 1.85 -8.04 -17.95
N ASP A 141 2.07 -7.92 -19.26
CA ASP A 141 1.02 -7.86 -20.27
C ASP A 141 0.78 -9.26 -20.81
N THR A 142 -0.39 -9.83 -20.53
CA THR A 142 -0.75 -11.19 -20.95
C THR A 142 -1.04 -11.31 -22.44
N LEU A 143 -1.36 -10.20 -23.11
CA LEU A 143 -1.62 -10.17 -24.55
C LEU A 143 -0.31 -10.06 -25.34
N GLU A 144 0.53 -9.09 -24.98
CA GLU A 144 1.82 -8.85 -25.65
C GLU A 144 2.96 -9.73 -25.09
N LYS A 145 2.67 -10.52 -24.06
CA LYS A 145 3.60 -11.46 -23.42
C LYS A 145 4.92 -10.83 -22.96
N ARG A 146 4.87 -9.62 -22.41
CA ARG A 146 6.05 -8.87 -21.98
C ARG A 146 5.89 -8.20 -20.62
N VAL A 147 7.01 -7.90 -19.98
CA VAL A 147 7.06 -7.09 -18.76
C VAL A 147 6.79 -5.63 -19.11
N ILE A 148 6.03 -4.95 -18.25
CA ILE A 148 5.59 -3.56 -18.47
C ILE A 148 6.06 -2.56 -17.41
N ASN A 149 7.00 -2.93 -16.53
CA ASN A 149 7.51 -2.06 -15.47
C ASN A 149 8.08 -0.71 -15.97
N ASN A 150 8.45 -0.63 -17.24
CA ASN A 150 8.97 0.57 -17.89
C ASN A 150 7.99 1.18 -18.92
N ASP A 151 6.74 0.73 -18.96
CA ASP A 151 5.70 1.22 -19.87
C ASP A 151 4.68 2.10 -19.10
N PRO A 152 4.81 3.44 -19.18
CA PRO A 152 3.95 4.33 -18.41
C PRO A 152 2.48 4.26 -18.81
N LYS A 153 2.19 3.93 -20.08
CA LYS A 153 0.81 3.83 -20.57
C LYS A 153 0.13 2.58 -20.00
N ALA A 154 0.80 1.44 -20.08
CA ALA A 154 0.31 0.19 -19.51
C ALA A 154 0.15 0.28 -17.97
N ILE A 155 1.15 0.85 -17.27
CA ILE A 155 1.08 1.09 -15.82
C ILE A 155 -0.10 2.01 -15.49
N SER A 156 -0.32 3.07 -16.26
CA SER A 156 -1.46 3.98 -16.03
C SER A 156 -2.80 3.27 -16.15
N CYS A 157 -2.94 2.33 -17.09
CA CYS A 157 -4.14 1.49 -17.18
C CYS A 157 -4.31 0.61 -15.95
N PHE A 158 -3.24 -0.05 -15.49
CA PHE A 158 -3.30 -0.88 -14.28
C PHE A 158 -3.63 -0.07 -13.02
N VAL A 159 -3.09 1.15 -12.89
CA VAL A 159 -3.45 2.10 -11.82
C VAL A 159 -4.95 2.44 -11.81
N LYS A 160 -5.62 2.49 -12.97
CA LYS A 160 -7.06 2.76 -13.04
C LYS A 160 -7.87 1.65 -12.37
N GLU A 161 -7.47 0.39 -12.54
CA GLU A 161 -8.12 -0.75 -11.89
C GLU A 161 -8.02 -0.65 -10.36
N TYR A 162 -6.85 -0.32 -9.82
CA TYR A 162 -6.69 -0.07 -8.38
C TYR A 162 -7.56 1.08 -7.87
N LYS A 163 -7.65 2.19 -8.63
CA LYS A 163 -8.49 3.33 -8.24
C LYS A 163 -9.98 2.99 -8.30
N LYS A 164 -10.41 2.18 -9.27
CA LYS A 164 -11.79 1.69 -9.37
C LYS A 164 -12.13 0.80 -8.17
N TRP A 165 -11.31 -0.23 -7.93
CA TRP A 165 -11.45 -1.12 -6.78
C TRP A 165 -11.48 -0.35 -5.45
N TYR A 166 -10.58 0.62 -5.26
CA TYR A 166 -10.55 1.41 -4.02
C TYR A 166 -11.84 2.21 -3.79
N LYS A 167 -12.43 2.79 -4.86
CA LYS A 167 -13.72 3.51 -4.75
C LYS A 167 -14.84 2.58 -4.31
N GLU A 168 -14.87 1.35 -4.82
CA GLU A 168 -15.85 0.34 -4.44
C GLU A 168 -15.67 -0.07 -2.97
N CYS A 169 -14.45 -0.38 -2.53
CA CYS A 169 -14.15 -0.68 -1.13
C CYS A 169 -14.52 0.48 -0.19
N LYS A 170 -14.25 1.73 -0.60
CA LYS A 170 -14.66 2.93 0.16
C LYS A 170 -16.18 3.04 0.29
N LYS A 171 -16.93 2.76 -0.78
CA LYS A 171 -18.40 2.79 -0.77
C LYS A 171 -18.97 1.74 0.19
N LEU A 172 -18.34 0.57 0.24
CA LEU A 172 -18.76 -0.55 1.09
C LEU A 172 -18.25 -0.45 2.53
N GLY A 173 -17.27 0.43 2.80
CA GLY A 173 -16.62 0.56 4.10
C GLY A 173 -15.74 -0.64 4.49
N ARG A 174 -15.42 -1.53 3.55
CA ARG A 174 -14.67 -2.78 3.79
C ARG A 174 -13.75 -3.14 2.64
N ILE A 175 -12.69 -3.89 2.93
CA ILE A 175 -11.79 -4.43 1.92
C ILE A 175 -12.43 -5.66 1.28
N SER A 176 -12.33 -5.81 -0.04
CA SER A 176 -12.78 -7.03 -0.71
C SER A 176 -11.94 -8.22 -0.25
N LYS A 177 -12.59 -9.36 0.00
CA LYS A 177 -11.88 -10.62 0.29
C LYS A 177 -11.21 -11.18 -0.97
N GLU A 178 -11.73 -10.85 -2.14
CA GLU A 178 -11.24 -11.34 -3.43
C GLU A 178 -10.10 -10.47 -3.95
N PHE A 179 -9.05 -11.11 -4.47
CA PHE A 179 -7.94 -10.42 -5.13
C PHE A 179 -8.31 -10.10 -6.59
N PRO A 180 -8.46 -8.82 -6.98
CA PRO A 180 -9.06 -8.49 -8.28
C PRO A 180 -8.03 -8.28 -9.41
N PHE A 181 -6.72 -8.29 -9.13
CA PHE A 181 -5.72 -7.68 -10.02
C PHE A 181 -5.03 -8.63 -11.02
N ASN A 182 -5.46 -9.89 -11.14
CA ASN A 182 -4.88 -10.88 -12.08
C ASN A 182 -5.88 -11.46 -13.08
N THR A 183 -6.98 -10.74 -13.36
CA THR A 183 -8.07 -11.24 -14.22
C THR A 183 -8.09 -10.65 -15.64
N GLY A 184 -7.29 -9.62 -15.90
CA GLY A 184 -7.28 -8.88 -17.17
C GLY A 184 -5.98 -8.98 -17.98
N ARG A 185 -5.78 -7.99 -18.86
CA ARG A 185 -4.57 -7.89 -19.71
C ARG A 185 -3.31 -7.63 -18.89
N TYR A 186 -3.37 -6.70 -17.93
CA TYR A 186 -2.24 -6.37 -17.08
C TYR A 186 -2.40 -7.07 -15.74
N VAL A 187 -1.36 -7.80 -15.33
CA VAL A 187 -1.36 -8.66 -14.14
C VAL A 187 -0.03 -8.55 -13.40
N TRP A 188 0.03 -9.04 -12.17
CA TRP A 188 1.30 -9.27 -11.49
C TRP A 188 1.99 -10.50 -12.09
N PHE A 189 3.28 -10.39 -12.38
CA PHE A 189 4.06 -11.49 -12.94
C PHE A 189 4.09 -12.68 -11.99
N GLY A 190 3.84 -13.88 -12.52
CA GLY A 190 3.72 -15.13 -11.74
C GLY A 190 2.45 -15.23 -10.89
N GLY A 191 1.62 -14.17 -10.86
CA GLY A 191 0.40 -14.12 -10.08
C GLY A 191 -0.68 -15.03 -10.67
N ARG A 192 -1.27 -15.87 -9.82
CA ARG A 192 -2.43 -16.71 -10.16
C ARG A 192 -3.70 -15.87 -10.24
N LYS A 193 -4.69 -16.35 -11.00
CA LYS A 193 -6.07 -15.85 -10.84
C LYS A 193 -6.55 -16.18 -9.44
N TYR A 194 -7.36 -15.30 -8.86
CA TYR A 194 -7.97 -15.56 -7.56
C TYR A 194 -8.82 -16.83 -7.61
N VAL A 195 -8.67 -17.65 -6.59
CA VAL A 195 -9.51 -18.82 -6.31
C VAL A 195 -10.11 -18.64 -4.93
N LYS A 196 -11.32 -19.13 -4.70
CA LYS A 196 -11.95 -18.95 -3.39
C LYS A 196 -11.26 -19.83 -2.35
N PRO A 197 -11.26 -19.45 -1.06
CA PRO A 197 -10.65 -20.26 -0.01
C PRO A 197 -11.19 -21.68 0.09
N GLU A 198 -12.48 -21.86 -0.17
CA GLU A 198 -13.13 -23.18 -0.23
C GLU A 198 -12.58 -24.08 -1.36
N ASP A 199 -12.14 -23.49 -2.47
CA ASP A 199 -11.63 -24.23 -3.63
C ASP A 199 -10.15 -24.59 -3.48
N ASN A 200 -9.40 -23.84 -2.66
CA ASN A 200 -7.99 -24.08 -2.41
C ASN A 200 -7.53 -23.54 -1.03
N PRO A 201 -7.88 -24.24 0.07
CA PRO A 201 -7.61 -23.75 1.42
C PRO A 201 -6.10 -23.65 1.72
N ALA A 202 -5.26 -24.42 1.04
CA ALA A 202 -3.81 -24.39 1.21
C ALA A 202 -3.15 -23.05 0.81
N LEU A 203 -3.85 -22.19 0.05
CA LEU A 203 -3.35 -20.86 -0.34
C LEU A 203 -3.65 -19.75 0.69
N PHE A 204 -4.41 -20.07 1.74
CA PHE A 204 -4.91 -19.09 2.71
C PHE A 204 -4.59 -19.44 4.18
N ASN A 205 -4.03 -20.62 4.42
CA ASN A 205 -3.56 -21.10 5.73
C ASN A 205 -2.09 -20.75 5.92
#